data_AF-A0A6G9AV98-F1
#
_entry.id   AF-A0A6G9AV98-F1
#
_cell.length_a   1.000
_cell.length_b   1.000
_cell.length_c   1.000
_cell.angle_alpha   90.00
_cell.angle_beta   90.00
_cell.angle_gamma   90.00
#
_symmetry.space_group_name_H-M   'P 1'
#
loop_
_entity.id
_entity.type
_entity.pdbx_description
1 polymer ?
#
loop_
_entity_poly.entity_id
_entity_poly.type
_entity_poly.pdbx_seq_one_letter_code
_entity_poly.pdbx_strand_id
1 'polypeptide(L)'
;MKISALNRLLQEKGWEVIQKHQTHSLLGHSTRNHATCFIIPATGLEQVPTGTLNATVRAAHKSGGTSHWTTVLRHTKAFNVILEKQGKSIWGRIETPCLLAATRGNSVENVINTLRTVLIDCATDENVCYRSTFESIIFEPVYDTTAVWDLFKQLKANHIAGHAGIDMESINRFMTGSRFPSVEQAERLEASIHELGRQLLQVSIR
;
A
#
# COMPACT_ATOMS: atom_id res chain seq x y z
N MET A 1 13.58 -5.54 2.02
CA MET A 1 13.63 -6.91 1.45
C MET A 1 13.59 -6.82 -0.07
N LYS A 2 14.36 -7.60 -0.85
CA LYS A 2 14.26 -7.58 -2.33
C LYS A 2 12.95 -8.20 -2.82
N ILE A 3 12.43 -7.74 -3.95
CA ILE A 3 11.21 -8.28 -4.59
C ILE A 3 11.30 -9.79 -4.82
N SER A 4 12.44 -10.29 -5.31
CA SER A 4 12.66 -11.72 -5.55
C SER A 4 12.61 -12.56 -4.26
N ALA A 5 13.08 -11.99 -3.14
CA ALA A 5 13.01 -12.66 -1.84
C ALA A 5 11.57 -12.69 -1.31
N LEU A 6 10.79 -11.62 -1.50
CA LEU A 6 9.36 -11.60 -1.13
C LEU A 6 8.57 -12.64 -1.94
N ASN A 7 8.76 -12.69 -3.26
CA ASN A 7 8.09 -13.68 -4.11
C ASN A 7 8.43 -15.12 -3.70
N ARG A 8 9.70 -15.39 -3.40
CA ARG A 8 10.13 -16.72 -2.90
C ARG A 8 9.48 -17.05 -1.56
N LEU A 9 9.45 -16.10 -0.63
CA LEU A 9 8.83 -16.30 0.68
C LEU A 9 7.34 -16.64 0.55
N LEU A 10 6.61 -15.97 -0.34
CA LEU A 10 5.20 -16.28 -0.62
C LEU A 10 5.06 -17.70 -1.18
N GLN A 11 5.90 -18.09 -2.12
CA GLN A 11 5.90 -19.45 -2.70
C GLN A 11 6.17 -20.53 -1.66
N GLU A 12 7.18 -20.34 -0.80
CA GLU A 12 7.49 -21.25 0.31
C GLU A 12 6.32 -21.39 1.30
N LYS A 13 5.42 -20.42 1.34
CA LYS A 13 4.23 -20.42 2.20
C LYS A 13 2.95 -20.88 1.48
N GLY A 14 3.05 -21.37 0.25
CA GLY A 14 1.92 -21.97 -0.49
C GLY A 14 1.20 -21.03 -1.46
N TRP A 15 1.75 -19.85 -1.75
CA TRP A 15 1.24 -18.98 -2.81
C TRP A 15 1.89 -19.29 -4.15
N GLU A 16 1.08 -19.67 -5.11
CA GLU A 16 1.50 -20.07 -6.45
C GLU A 16 1.15 -19.00 -7.46
N VAL A 17 1.99 -18.88 -8.49
CA VAL A 17 1.74 -17.93 -9.58
C VAL A 17 0.64 -18.50 -10.48
N ILE A 18 -0.53 -17.87 -10.46
CA ILE A 18 -1.67 -18.23 -11.31
C ILE A 18 -1.51 -17.60 -12.69
N GLN A 19 -1.09 -16.32 -12.73
CA GLN A 19 -0.90 -15.58 -13.99
C GLN A 19 0.34 -14.69 -13.90
N LYS A 20 0.97 -14.44 -15.05
CA LYS A 20 2.07 -13.47 -15.20
C LYS A 20 1.66 -12.43 -16.22
N HIS A 21 1.77 -11.16 -15.84
CA HIS A 21 1.40 -10.03 -16.68
C HIS A 21 2.53 -9.02 -16.69
N GLN A 22 3.28 -8.98 -17.80
CA GLN A 22 4.44 -8.10 -18.01
C GLN A 22 5.44 -8.15 -16.83
N THR A 23 5.33 -7.19 -15.91
CA THR A 23 6.23 -7.02 -14.76
C THR A 23 5.65 -7.53 -13.44
N HIS A 24 4.41 -8.03 -13.43
CA HIS A 24 3.67 -8.46 -12.25
C HIS A 24 3.29 -9.93 -12.33
N SER A 25 3.04 -10.52 -11.16
CA SER A 25 2.48 -11.85 -11.02
C SER A 25 1.21 -11.79 -10.17
N LEU A 26 0.17 -12.47 -10.62
CA LEU A 26 -0.99 -12.81 -9.82
C LEU A 26 -0.68 -14.11 -9.09
N LEU A 27 -0.69 -14.06 -7.76
CA LEU A 27 -0.53 -15.22 -6.90
C LEU A 27 -1.84 -15.52 -6.17
N GLY A 28 -2.18 -16.81 -6.09
CA GLY A 28 -3.22 -17.33 -5.21
C GLY A 28 -2.69 -18.47 -4.38
N HIS A 29 -3.43 -18.87 -3.36
CA HIS A 29 -2.98 -19.89 -2.41
C HIS A 29 -3.46 -21.28 -2.84
N SER A 30 -2.57 -22.27 -2.87
CA SER A 30 -2.84 -23.61 -3.42
C SER A 30 -3.95 -24.37 -2.70
N THR A 31 -4.04 -24.24 -1.38
CA THR A 31 -5.03 -24.96 -0.54
C THR A 31 -6.13 -24.10 0.07
N ARG A 32 -6.03 -22.76 -0.02
CA ARG A 32 -6.95 -21.84 0.65
C ARG A 32 -7.78 -21.09 -0.39
N ASN A 33 -8.94 -21.64 -0.74
CA ASN A 33 -9.83 -21.10 -1.78
C ASN A 33 -10.31 -19.66 -1.54
N HIS A 34 -10.33 -19.23 -0.28
CA HIS A 34 -10.71 -17.87 0.12
C HIS A 34 -9.53 -17.05 0.62
N ALA A 35 -8.30 -17.37 0.24
CA ALA A 35 -7.13 -16.54 0.57
C ALA A 35 -7.16 -15.20 -0.17
N THR A 36 -6.56 -14.17 0.42
CA THR A 36 -6.19 -12.96 -0.30
C THR A 36 -5.27 -13.30 -1.47
N CYS A 37 -5.63 -12.85 -2.67
CA CYS A 37 -4.78 -12.90 -3.85
C CYS A 37 -3.75 -11.76 -3.81
N PHE A 38 -2.60 -11.98 -4.44
CA PHE A 38 -1.56 -10.98 -4.55
C PHE A 38 -1.30 -10.61 -6.01
N ILE A 39 -1.34 -9.33 -6.35
CA ILE A 39 -0.80 -8.83 -7.62
C ILE A 39 0.41 -7.99 -7.28
N ILE A 40 1.62 -8.53 -7.45
CA ILE A 40 2.86 -7.87 -7.02
C ILE A 40 3.92 -7.91 -8.12
N PRO A 41 4.92 -7.01 -8.10
CA PRO A 41 6.00 -7.03 -9.06
C PRO A 41 6.74 -8.38 -9.00
N ALA A 42 6.98 -9.00 -10.15
CA ALA A 42 7.68 -10.28 -10.27
C ALA A 42 9.20 -10.11 -10.13
N THR A 43 9.73 -9.00 -10.63
CA THR A 43 11.16 -8.71 -10.70
C THR A 43 11.47 -7.25 -10.36
N GLY A 44 12.73 -7.00 -10.00
CA GLY A 44 13.22 -5.66 -9.71
C GLY A 44 14.42 -5.66 -8.78
N LEU A 45 15.25 -4.62 -8.91
CA LEU A 45 16.43 -4.42 -8.07
C LEU A 45 16.11 -3.67 -6.76
N GLU A 46 14.95 -3.02 -6.71
CA GLU A 46 14.54 -2.24 -5.55
C GLU A 46 14.11 -3.12 -4.37
N GLN A 47 14.18 -2.51 -3.19
CA GLN A 47 13.65 -3.10 -1.98
C GLN A 47 12.17 -2.77 -1.85
N VAL A 48 11.39 -3.76 -1.44
CA VAL A 48 10.02 -3.57 -1.00
C VAL A 48 10.06 -2.69 0.26
N PRO A 49 9.32 -1.57 0.29
CA PRO A 49 9.23 -0.70 1.44
C PRO A 49 8.62 -1.44 2.65
N THR A 50 8.92 -0.97 3.87
CA THR A 50 8.53 -1.64 5.11
C THR A 50 7.01 -1.74 5.27
N GLY A 51 6.27 -0.65 5.00
CA GLY A 51 4.80 -0.64 5.12
C GLY A 51 4.15 -1.63 4.16
N THR A 52 4.61 -1.63 2.92
CA THR A 52 4.17 -2.57 1.88
C THR A 52 4.51 -4.02 2.24
N LEU A 53 5.72 -4.30 2.70
CA LEU A 53 6.12 -5.63 3.16
C LEU A 53 5.24 -6.12 4.32
N ASN A 54 5.03 -5.26 5.32
CA ASN A 54 4.21 -5.58 6.48
C ASN A 54 2.75 -5.83 6.07
N ALA A 55 2.21 -5.06 5.13
CA ALA A 55 0.88 -5.28 4.56
C ALA A 55 0.78 -6.64 3.87
N THR A 56 1.78 -7.01 3.05
CA THR A 56 1.82 -8.33 2.39
C THR A 56 1.84 -9.47 3.41
N VAL A 57 2.70 -9.38 4.44
CA VAL A 57 2.78 -10.41 5.49
C VAL A 57 1.46 -10.51 6.26
N ARG A 58 0.85 -9.38 6.66
CA ARG A 58 -0.46 -9.38 7.33
C ARG A 58 -1.55 -10.02 6.47
N ALA A 59 -1.61 -9.65 5.18
CA ALA A 59 -2.59 -10.21 4.25
C ALA A 59 -2.38 -11.72 4.02
N ALA A 60 -1.14 -12.19 4.04
CA ALA A 60 -0.83 -13.61 3.88
C ALA A 60 -1.42 -14.45 5.02
N HIS A 61 -1.36 -13.94 6.25
CA HIS A 61 -1.88 -14.63 7.43
C HIS A 61 -3.40 -14.51 7.63
N LYS A 62 -4.07 -13.58 6.95
CA LYS A 62 -5.53 -13.45 7.05
C LYS A 62 -6.24 -14.52 6.21
N SER A 63 -7.33 -15.05 6.74
CA SER A 63 -8.39 -15.63 5.92
C SER A 63 -8.93 -14.51 5.04
N GLY A 64 -8.89 -14.67 3.72
CA GLY A 64 -9.43 -13.66 2.82
C GLY A 64 -10.96 -13.65 2.84
N GLY A 65 -11.54 -12.80 1.99
CA GLY A 65 -13.00 -12.67 1.87
C GLY A 65 -13.69 -13.93 1.33
N THR A 66 -14.99 -14.06 1.60
CA THR A 66 -15.83 -15.15 1.07
C THR A 66 -16.01 -15.11 -0.45
N SER A 67 -15.67 -13.98 -1.08
CA SER A 67 -15.87 -13.72 -2.51
C SER A 67 -14.53 -13.58 -3.24
N HIS A 68 -14.52 -13.97 -4.51
CA HIS A 68 -13.40 -13.70 -5.41
C HIS A 68 -13.18 -12.19 -5.54
N TRP A 69 -11.91 -11.76 -5.68
CA TRP A 69 -11.58 -10.33 -5.63
C TRP A 69 -12.27 -9.49 -6.69
N THR A 70 -12.43 -10.01 -7.90
CA THR A 70 -13.16 -9.33 -8.98
C THR A 70 -14.62 -9.01 -8.64
N THR A 71 -15.24 -9.76 -7.74
CA THR A 71 -16.61 -9.46 -7.27
C THR A 71 -16.65 -8.23 -6.38
N VAL A 72 -15.66 -8.05 -5.50
CA VAL A 72 -15.55 -6.84 -4.67
C VAL A 72 -15.36 -5.60 -5.53
N LEU A 73 -14.59 -5.72 -6.61
CA LEU A 73 -14.32 -4.60 -7.51
C LEU A 73 -15.58 -4.06 -8.19
N ARG A 74 -16.50 -4.93 -8.60
CA ARG A 74 -17.75 -4.54 -9.30
C ARG A 74 -18.65 -3.60 -8.49
N HIS A 75 -18.50 -3.60 -7.17
CA HIS A 75 -19.30 -2.77 -6.26
C HIS A 75 -18.49 -1.65 -5.62
N THR A 76 -17.20 -1.54 -5.96
CA THR A 76 -16.33 -0.51 -5.40
C THR A 76 -16.44 0.77 -6.20
N LYS A 77 -16.67 1.90 -5.53
CA LYS A 77 -16.67 3.23 -6.17
C LYS A 77 -15.30 3.90 -6.14
N ALA A 78 -14.51 3.64 -5.10
CA ALA A 78 -13.19 4.22 -4.93
C ALA A 78 -12.24 3.25 -4.22
N PHE A 79 -10.96 3.26 -4.61
CA PHE A 79 -9.86 2.62 -3.89
C PHE A 79 -8.93 3.66 -3.30
N ASN A 80 -8.56 3.46 -2.04
CA ASN A 80 -7.36 4.08 -1.52
C ASN A 80 -6.13 3.44 -2.16
N VAL A 81 -5.31 4.26 -2.82
CA VAL A 81 -3.97 3.89 -3.28
C VAL A 81 -2.99 4.35 -2.22
N ILE A 82 -2.50 3.41 -1.44
CA ILE A 82 -1.61 3.66 -0.30
C ILE A 82 -0.19 3.77 -0.83
N LEU A 83 0.38 4.97 -0.72
CA LEU A 83 1.67 5.35 -1.28
C LEU A 83 2.77 5.30 -0.22
N GLU A 84 3.94 4.82 -0.62
CA GLU A 84 5.12 4.75 0.24
C GLU A 84 6.38 5.09 -0.58
N LYS A 85 7.20 6.02 -0.09
CA LYS A 85 8.42 6.43 -0.79
C LYS A 85 9.59 5.52 -0.41
N GLN A 86 10.33 5.05 -1.40
CA GLN A 86 11.55 4.25 -1.20
C GLN A 86 12.65 4.69 -2.16
N GLY A 87 13.62 5.43 -1.62
CA GLY A 87 14.68 6.03 -2.43
C GLY A 87 14.09 7.01 -3.46
N LYS A 88 14.32 6.73 -4.74
CA LYS A 88 13.83 7.55 -5.87
C LYS A 88 12.46 7.10 -6.40
N SER A 89 11.92 6.00 -5.89
CA SER A 89 10.70 5.38 -6.39
C SER A 89 9.55 5.55 -5.40
N ILE A 90 8.33 5.62 -5.93
CA ILE A 90 7.09 5.62 -5.17
C ILE A 90 6.46 4.25 -5.35
N TRP A 91 6.19 3.57 -4.24
CA TRP A 91 5.39 2.37 -4.21
C TRP A 91 3.94 2.75 -3.97
N GLY A 92 3.02 2.00 -4.58
CA GLY A 92 1.60 2.12 -4.31
C GLY A 92 0.97 0.76 -4.16
N ARG A 93 0.02 0.65 -3.23
CA ARG A 93 -0.75 -0.57 -3.04
C ARG A 93 -2.22 -0.30 -2.78
N ILE A 94 -3.04 -1.26 -3.17
CA ILE A 94 -4.46 -1.35 -2.86
C ILE A 94 -4.66 -2.57 -1.98
N GLU A 95 -5.36 -2.38 -0.87
CA GLU A 95 -5.69 -3.43 0.09
C GLU A 95 -7.21 -3.62 0.14
N THR A 96 -7.67 -4.84 -0.13
CA THR A 96 -9.05 -5.29 0.11
C THR A 96 -9.01 -6.63 0.85
N PRO A 97 -10.14 -7.11 1.41
CA PRO A 97 -10.17 -8.41 2.09
C PRO A 97 -9.71 -9.60 1.22
N CYS A 98 -9.80 -9.50 -0.10
CA CYS A 98 -9.54 -10.58 -1.04
C CYS A 98 -8.40 -10.27 -2.03
N LEU A 99 -7.85 -9.04 -2.01
CA LEU A 99 -6.76 -8.65 -2.89
C LEU A 99 -5.77 -7.72 -2.18
N LEU A 100 -4.48 -7.98 -2.37
CA LEU A 100 -3.44 -6.98 -2.21
C LEU A 100 -2.72 -6.81 -3.55
N ALA A 101 -2.89 -5.65 -4.17
CA ALA A 101 -2.21 -5.28 -5.40
C ALA A 101 -1.16 -4.22 -5.10
N ALA A 102 0.08 -4.42 -5.51
CA ALA A 102 1.17 -3.48 -5.30
C ALA A 102 1.96 -3.24 -6.60
N THR A 103 2.43 -2.02 -6.76
CA THR A 103 3.33 -1.62 -7.84
C THR A 103 4.29 -0.54 -7.37
N ARG A 104 5.14 -0.09 -8.29
CA ARG A 104 6.07 1.01 -8.10
C ARG A 104 6.18 1.84 -9.37
N GLY A 105 6.58 3.09 -9.20
CA GLY A 105 6.70 4.06 -10.27
C GLY A 105 7.53 5.28 -9.86
N ASN A 106 7.70 6.21 -10.79
CA ASN A 106 8.42 7.47 -10.56
C ASN A 106 7.49 8.65 -10.20
N SER A 107 6.18 8.49 -10.36
CA SER A 107 5.16 9.47 -9.99
C SER A 107 3.91 8.77 -9.47
N VAL A 108 3.07 9.49 -8.72
CA VAL A 108 1.78 8.98 -8.23
C VAL A 108 0.88 8.56 -9.39
N GLU A 109 0.82 9.36 -10.46
CA GLU A 109 0.07 9.03 -11.66
C GLU A 109 0.56 7.73 -12.31
N ASN A 110 1.88 7.56 -12.44
CA ASN A 110 2.46 6.34 -13.02
C ASN A 110 2.11 5.10 -12.19
N VAL A 111 2.14 5.21 -10.86
CA VAL A 111 1.72 4.15 -9.93
C VAL A 111 0.24 3.81 -10.11
N ILE A 112 -0.65 4.80 -10.12
CA ILE A 112 -2.10 4.61 -10.28
C ILE A 112 -2.42 3.97 -11.63
N ASN A 113 -1.84 4.48 -12.72
CA ASN A 113 -2.06 3.94 -14.06
C ASN A 113 -1.57 2.50 -14.16
N THR A 114 -0.40 2.20 -13.58
CA THR A 114 0.12 0.83 -13.56
C THR A 114 -0.79 -0.10 -12.76
N LEU A 115 -1.26 0.32 -11.57
CA LEU A 115 -2.22 -0.46 -10.79
C LEU A 115 -3.50 -0.74 -11.59
N ARG A 116 -4.06 0.27 -12.24
CA ARG A 116 -5.25 0.11 -13.07
C ARG A 116 -5.03 -0.90 -14.20
N THR A 117 -3.92 -0.79 -14.93
CA THR A 117 -3.58 -1.72 -16.01
C THR A 117 -3.44 -3.15 -15.50
N VAL A 118 -2.63 -3.39 -14.45
CA VAL A 118 -2.42 -4.76 -13.97
C VAL A 118 -3.68 -5.36 -13.38
N LEU A 119 -4.55 -4.55 -12.78
CA LEU A 119 -5.84 -4.99 -12.27
C LEU A 119 -6.79 -5.39 -13.41
N ILE A 120 -6.83 -4.64 -14.50
CA ILE A 120 -7.59 -4.97 -15.71
C ILE A 120 -7.04 -6.27 -16.33
N ASP A 121 -5.73 -6.36 -16.50
CA ASP A 121 -5.08 -7.49 -17.17
C ASP A 121 -5.23 -8.80 -16.36
N CYS A 122 -5.21 -8.72 -15.03
CA CYS A 122 -5.45 -9.87 -14.14
C CYS A 122 -6.94 -10.23 -14.02
N ALA A 123 -7.85 -9.30 -14.28
CA ALA A 123 -9.29 -9.54 -14.21
C ALA A 123 -9.75 -10.25 -15.50
N THR A 124 -9.60 -11.57 -15.51
CA THR A 124 -9.98 -12.43 -16.64
C THR A 124 -11.35 -13.06 -16.37
N ASP A 125 -12.36 -12.63 -17.13
CA ASP A 125 -13.69 -13.25 -17.21
C ASP A 125 -14.22 -13.00 -18.62
N GLU A 126 -14.53 -14.07 -19.36
CA GLU A 126 -14.99 -13.99 -20.75
C GLU A 126 -16.30 -13.20 -20.91
N ASN A 127 -17.09 -13.07 -19.83
CA ASN A 127 -18.40 -12.43 -19.87
C ASN A 127 -18.41 -11.01 -19.28
N VAL A 128 -17.28 -10.50 -18.78
CA VAL A 128 -17.23 -9.20 -18.09
C VAL A 128 -16.11 -8.32 -18.64
N CYS A 129 -16.49 -7.18 -19.22
CA CYS A 129 -15.53 -6.13 -19.56
C CYS A 129 -15.12 -5.37 -18.28
N TYR A 130 -14.05 -5.80 -17.63
CA TYR A 130 -13.54 -5.12 -16.44
C TYR A 130 -12.96 -3.73 -16.73
N ARG A 131 -12.57 -3.45 -17.99
CA ARG A 131 -12.01 -2.15 -18.37
C ARG A 131 -12.95 -0.99 -18.01
N SER A 132 -14.21 -1.04 -18.46
CA SER A 132 -15.18 0.01 -18.13
C SER A 132 -15.48 0.10 -16.64
N THR A 133 -15.44 -1.04 -15.92
CA THR A 133 -15.56 -1.06 -14.46
C THR A 133 -14.42 -0.26 -13.83
N PHE A 134 -13.16 -0.56 -14.16
CA PHE A 134 -12.00 0.13 -13.59
C PHE A 134 -11.82 1.59 -14.03
N GLU A 135 -12.33 1.95 -15.21
CA GLU A 135 -12.37 3.34 -15.66
C GLU A 135 -13.34 4.19 -14.81
N SER A 136 -14.39 3.59 -14.26
CA SER A 136 -15.36 4.29 -13.39
C SER A 136 -14.92 4.42 -11.93
N ILE A 137 -13.91 3.64 -11.50
CA ILE A 137 -13.45 3.63 -10.11
C ILE A 137 -12.45 4.77 -9.89
N ILE A 138 -12.67 5.51 -8.79
CA ILE A 138 -11.76 6.58 -8.36
C ILE A 138 -10.58 5.96 -7.59
N PHE A 139 -9.36 6.35 -7.93
CA PHE A 139 -8.15 5.91 -7.23
C PHE A 139 -7.65 7.08 -6.39
N GLU A 140 -7.92 7.05 -5.08
CA GLU A 140 -7.63 8.12 -4.14
C GLU A 140 -6.26 7.92 -3.50
N PRO A 141 -5.27 8.79 -3.75
CA PRO A 141 -3.95 8.67 -3.15
C PRO A 141 -3.99 9.00 -1.66
N VAL A 142 -3.43 8.08 -0.85
CA VAL A 142 -3.20 8.24 0.59
C VAL A 142 -1.79 7.79 0.92
N TYR A 143 -1.22 8.16 2.06
CA TYR A 143 0.20 7.91 2.36
C TYR A 143 0.42 6.98 3.55
N ASP A 144 1.26 5.97 3.38
CA ASP A 144 1.73 5.16 4.49
C ASP A 144 2.76 5.92 5.32
N THR A 145 2.40 6.23 6.57
CA THR A 145 3.28 6.92 7.52
C THR A 145 3.76 5.98 8.64
N THR A 146 3.42 4.70 8.62
CA THR A 146 3.75 3.75 9.71
C THR A 146 5.25 3.70 9.98
N ALA A 147 6.07 3.61 8.93
CA ALA A 147 7.53 3.62 9.04
C ALA A 147 8.10 4.94 9.60
N VAL A 148 7.41 6.06 9.34
CA VAL A 148 7.78 7.36 9.91
C VAL A 148 7.58 7.33 11.43
N TRP A 149 6.40 6.86 11.88
CA TRP A 149 6.11 6.76 13.32
C TRP A 149 7.00 5.77 14.06
N ASP A 150 7.48 4.72 13.40
CA ASP A 150 8.48 3.81 13.96
C ASP A 150 9.79 4.51 14.30
N LEU A 151 10.23 5.49 13.49
CA LEU A 151 11.41 6.33 13.78
C LEU A 151 11.14 7.29 14.95
N PHE A 152 9.91 7.80 15.03
CA PHE A 152 9.51 8.82 15.98
C PHE A 152 8.91 8.27 17.29
N LYS A 153 9.05 6.97 17.59
CA LYS A 153 8.56 6.34 18.83
C LYS A 153 8.96 7.06 20.13
N GLN A 154 10.01 7.89 20.08
CA GLN A 154 10.54 8.65 21.22
C GLN A 154 10.00 10.09 21.31
N LEU A 155 9.36 10.61 20.25
CA LEU A 155 8.81 11.97 20.20
C LEU A 155 7.31 11.95 20.52
N LYS A 156 6.83 12.95 21.27
CA LYS A 156 5.42 13.02 21.68
C LYS A 156 4.55 13.33 20.46
N ALA A 157 3.86 12.31 19.94
CA ALA A 157 2.90 12.41 18.83
C ALA A 157 1.91 13.58 18.99
N ASN A 158 1.52 13.90 20.23
CA ASN A 158 0.65 15.04 20.57
C ASN A 158 1.17 16.38 20.04
N HIS A 159 2.48 16.60 20.05
CA HIS A 159 3.05 17.86 19.57
C HIS A 159 2.93 17.99 18.05
N ILE A 160 3.25 16.91 17.32
CA ILE A 160 3.09 16.85 15.86
C ILE A 160 1.61 16.98 15.48
N ALA A 161 0.72 16.31 16.21
CA ALA A 161 -0.73 16.37 16.00
C ALA A 161 -1.27 17.81 16.11
N GLY A 162 -0.91 18.51 17.19
CA GLY A 162 -1.33 19.90 17.43
C GLY A 162 -0.83 20.85 16.34
N HIS A 163 0.45 20.73 15.96
CA HIS A 163 1.02 21.59 14.91
C HIS A 163 0.47 21.26 13.52
N ALA A 164 0.23 19.99 13.23
CA ALA A 164 -0.36 19.55 11.97
C ALA A 164 -1.86 19.86 11.90
N GLY A 165 -2.51 20.22 13.00
CA GLY A 165 -3.97 20.40 13.11
C GLY A 165 -4.75 19.11 12.83
N ILE A 166 -4.20 17.97 13.25
CA ILE A 166 -4.80 16.64 13.10
C ILE A 166 -5.11 16.11 14.50
N ASP A 167 -6.30 15.54 14.67
CA ASP A 167 -6.72 14.97 15.95
C ASP A 167 -5.90 13.71 16.30
N MET A 168 -5.70 13.47 17.60
CA MET A 168 -4.88 12.36 18.08
C MET A 168 -5.46 10.97 17.74
N GLU A 169 -6.79 10.84 17.57
CA GLU A 169 -7.39 9.57 17.15
C GLU A 169 -6.95 9.21 15.73
N SER A 170 -6.96 10.18 14.82
CA SER A 170 -6.45 10.03 13.46
C SER A 170 -4.95 9.72 13.45
N ILE A 171 -4.14 10.41 14.25
CA ILE A 171 -2.70 10.09 14.39
C ILE A 171 -2.49 8.66 14.86
N ASN A 172 -3.20 8.20 15.90
CA ASN A 172 -3.10 6.83 16.39
C ASN A 172 -3.47 5.80 15.30
N ARG A 173 -4.47 6.11 14.46
CA ARG A 173 -4.82 5.25 13.32
C ARG A 173 -3.74 5.25 12.23
N PHE A 174 -3.07 6.37 12.00
CA PHE A 174 -1.95 6.47 11.06
C PHE A 174 -0.72 5.70 11.55
N MET A 175 -0.41 5.79 12.85
CA MET A 175 0.67 5.04 13.49
C MET A 175 0.48 3.53 13.37
N THR A 176 -0.76 3.05 13.49
CA THR A 176 -1.10 1.63 13.40
C THR A 176 -1.31 1.14 11.96
N GLY A 177 -1.39 2.05 10.98
CA GLY A 177 -1.73 1.72 9.60
C GLY A 177 -3.17 1.22 9.43
N SER A 178 -4.05 1.50 10.39
CA SER A 178 -5.48 1.20 10.30
C SER A 178 -6.24 2.24 9.48
N ARG A 179 -5.66 3.43 9.32
CA ARG A 179 -6.07 4.47 8.38
C ARG A 179 -4.81 5.13 7.83
N PHE A 180 -4.93 5.75 6.66
CA PHE A 180 -3.85 6.49 6.02
C PHE A 180 -4.26 7.96 5.84
N PRO A 181 -3.34 8.92 6.06
CA PRO A 181 -3.59 10.33 5.76
C PRO A 181 -3.84 10.56 4.26
N SER A 182 -4.75 11.49 3.96
CA SER A 182 -4.87 12.06 2.61
C SER A 182 -3.62 12.83 2.21
N VAL A 183 -3.54 13.27 0.96
CA VAL A 183 -2.44 14.11 0.46
C VAL A 183 -2.22 15.35 1.34
N GLU A 184 -3.28 16.13 1.56
CA GLU A 184 -3.21 17.35 2.39
C GLU A 184 -2.77 17.04 3.83
N GLN A 185 -3.29 15.96 4.42
CA GLN A 185 -2.90 15.56 5.77
C GLN A 185 -1.43 15.12 5.84
N ALA A 186 -0.95 14.39 4.82
CA ALA A 186 0.44 13.97 4.73
C ALA A 186 1.39 15.16 4.58
N GLU A 187 1.04 16.16 3.76
CA GLU A 187 1.81 17.40 3.60
C GLU A 187 1.90 18.19 4.91
N ARG A 188 0.77 18.32 5.63
CA ARG A 188 0.74 18.99 6.94
C ARG A 188 1.57 18.25 8.00
N LEU A 189 1.55 16.91 7.99
CA LEU A 189 2.39 16.09 8.84
C LEU A 189 3.87 16.28 8.52
N GLU A 190 4.24 16.21 7.24
CA GLU A 190 5.62 16.41 6.79
C GLU A 190 6.14 17.80 7.18
N ALA A 191 5.36 18.85 6.93
CA ALA A 191 5.70 20.22 7.32
C ALA A 191 5.93 20.35 8.83
N SER A 192 5.05 19.74 9.64
CA SER A 192 5.15 19.79 11.11
C SER A 192 6.34 19.00 11.65
N ILE A 193 6.67 17.86 11.04
CA ILE A 193 7.87 17.07 11.38
C ILE A 193 9.14 17.84 11.00
N HIS A 194 9.18 18.47 9.83
CA HIS A 194 10.32 19.30 9.43
C HIS A 194 10.52 20.51 10.35
N GLU A 195 9.43 21.15 10.80
CA GLU A 195 9.51 22.24 11.76
C GLU A 195 10.06 21.78 13.11
N LEU A 196 9.55 20.66 13.64
CA LEU A 196 10.11 20.05 14.85
C LEU A 196 11.61 19.73 14.67
N GLY A 197 12.01 19.21 13.51
CA GLY A 197 13.41 18.97 13.18
C GLY A 197 14.26 20.24 13.25
N ARG A 198 13.78 21.35 12.69
CA ARG A 198 14.47 22.66 12.78
C ARG A 198 14.60 23.14 14.23
N GLN A 199 13.55 23.01 15.02
CA GLN A 199 13.56 23.41 16.43
C GLN A 199 14.57 22.58 17.24
N LEU A 200 14.64 21.27 17.01
CA LEU A 200 15.60 20.39 17.68
C LEU A 200 17.05 20.74 17.34
N LEU A 201 17.32 21.20 16.11
CA LEU A 201 18.66 21.65 15.70
C LEU A 201 19.10 22.96 16.38
N GLN A 202 18.17 23.75 16.90
CA GLN A 202 18.46 25.04 17.56
C GLN A 202 18.72 24.91 19.06
N VAL A 203 18.52 23.74 19.65
CA VAL A 203 18.68 23.53 21.09
C VAL A 203 20.15 23.74 21.49
N SER A 204 20.43 24.76 22.30
CA SER A 204 21.70 24.94 23.02
C SER A 204 21.47 24.74 24.51
N ILE A 205 22.19 23.80 25.12
CA ILE A 205 22.15 23.52 26.57
C ILE A 205 23.29 24.26 27.30
N ARG A 206 24.16 24.94 26.55
CA ARG A 206 25.27 25.75 27.06
C ARG A 206 25.06 27.20 26.69
#